data_AF-A0A1L7BGC3-F1
#
_entry.id   AF-A0A1L7BGC3-F1
#
_cell.length_a   1.000
_cell.length_b   1.000
_cell.length_c   1.000
_cell.angle_alpha   90.00
_cell.angle_beta   90.00
_cell.angle_gamma   90.00
#
_symmetry.space_group_name_H-M   'P 1'
#
loop_
_entity.id
_entity.type
_entity.pdbx_description
1 polymer ?
#
loop_
_entity_poly.entity_id
_entity_poly.type
_entity_poly.pdbx_seq_one_letter_code
_entity_poly.pdbx_strand_id
1 'polypeptide(L)'
;MFDKKIIFLWSVLFIFFLFFYYPKSNLNYVEESNNVPRFILPYEDNLWIVSSNGKIIDIVDNYKVFSSLPVIVIPIDEIDYFRGKVSEKYLKNLSFGIPNFVYEINFVENYMVLNNNSKVFFNENFDFKVYFEKLKIVYKYIEPNEVYYFSNDRLIKAR
;
A
#
# COMPACT_ATOMS: atom_id res chain seq x y z
N MET A 1 22.34 64.46 -4.16
CA MET A 1 22.55 63.52 -5.28
C MET A 1 23.40 62.39 -4.73
N PHE A 2 22.83 61.21 -4.51
CA PHE A 2 23.57 60.11 -3.88
C PHE A 2 24.72 59.67 -4.78
N ASP A 3 25.89 59.52 -4.19
CA ASP A 3 27.12 59.21 -4.91
C ASP A 3 26.98 57.84 -5.60
N LYS A 4 27.26 57.77 -6.90
CA LYS A 4 27.02 56.54 -7.70
C LYS A 4 27.74 55.32 -7.12
N LYS A 5 28.87 55.54 -6.46
CA LYS A 5 29.66 54.52 -5.75
C LYS A 5 28.93 53.95 -4.53
N ILE A 6 28.19 54.79 -3.81
CA ILE A 6 27.40 54.39 -2.65
C ILE A 6 26.21 53.54 -3.12
N ILE A 7 25.51 53.97 -4.18
CA ILE A 7 24.39 53.22 -4.76
C ILE A 7 24.86 51.83 -5.21
N PHE A 8 26.00 51.76 -5.91
CA PHE A 8 26.58 50.48 -6.36
C PHE A 8 26.91 49.55 -5.19
N LEU A 9 27.53 50.06 -4.13
CA LEU A 9 27.86 49.28 -2.94
C LEU A 9 26.60 48.72 -2.26
N TRP A 10 25.56 49.53 -2.14
CA TRP A 10 24.27 49.09 -1.57
C TRP A 10 23.58 48.05 -2.44
N SER A 11 23.66 48.17 -3.77
CA SER A 11 23.11 47.15 -4.69
C SER A 11 23.81 45.81 -4.53
N VAL A 12 25.15 45.80 -4.42
CA VAL A 12 25.93 44.57 -4.23
C VAL A 12 25.62 43.92 -2.88
N LEU A 13 25.56 44.71 -1.81
CA LEU A 13 25.20 44.21 -0.48
C LEU A 13 23.78 43.67 -0.44
N PHE A 14 22.83 44.31 -1.13
CA PHE A 14 21.45 43.84 -1.20
C PHE A 14 21.32 42.51 -1.94
N ILE A 15 22.08 42.29 -3.02
CA ILE A 15 22.13 41.01 -3.73
C ILE A 15 22.75 39.91 -2.85
N PHE A 16 23.84 40.24 -2.13
CA PHE A 16 24.45 39.32 -1.17
C PHE A 16 23.48 38.96 -0.04
N PHE A 17 22.74 39.95 0.46
CA PHE A 17 21.71 39.73 1.46
C PHE A 17 20.60 38.84 0.92
N LEU A 18 20.11 39.03 -0.32
CA LEU A 18 19.17 38.09 -0.92
C LEU A 18 19.72 36.67 -0.94
N PHE A 19 20.97 36.45 -1.39
CA PHE A 19 21.57 35.11 -1.45
C PHE A 19 21.74 34.43 -0.08
N PHE A 20 22.09 35.18 0.97
CA PHE A 20 22.33 34.63 2.31
C PHE A 20 21.09 34.61 3.21
N TYR A 21 20.10 35.46 2.92
CA TYR A 21 18.86 35.62 3.69
C TYR A 21 17.63 35.07 2.97
N TYR A 22 17.77 34.52 1.76
CA TYR A 22 16.82 33.53 1.29
C TYR A 22 16.78 32.46 2.37
N PRO A 23 15.65 32.26 3.06
CA PRO A 23 15.54 31.07 3.87
C PRO A 23 15.85 29.94 2.90
N LYS A 24 16.87 29.13 3.21
CA LYS A 24 16.83 27.74 2.78
C LYS A 24 15.42 27.37 3.15
N SER A 25 14.54 27.22 2.16
CA SER A 25 13.27 26.59 2.44
C SER A 25 13.76 25.27 3.01
N ASN A 26 13.71 25.16 4.33
CA ASN A 26 13.37 23.90 4.93
C ASN A 26 12.01 23.66 4.29
N LEU A 27 12.05 23.07 3.08
CA LEU A 27 11.28 21.90 2.81
C LEU A 27 11.56 21.02 4.02
N ASN A 28 10.87 21.33 5.12
CA ASN A 28 10.09 20.36 5.81
C ASN A 28 9.33 19.69 4.67
N TYR A 29 9.99 18.74 4.00
CA TYR A 29 9.35 17.50 3.67
C TYR A 29 8.74 17.11 5.00
N VAL A 30 7.50 17.57 5.20
CA VAL A 30 6.55 16.78 5.93
C VAL A 30 6.63 15.47 5.17
N GLU A 31 7.42 14.52 5.68
CA GLU A 31 7.29 13.11 5.32
C GLU A 31 5.89 12.75 5.78
N GLU A 32 4.92 13.16 4.98
CA GLU A 32 3.52 13.12 5.30
C GLU A 32 3.11 11.67 5.14
N SER A 33 3.26 10.86 6.19
CA SER A 33 2.56 9.58 6.38
C SER A 33 2.61 8.53 5.25
N ASN A 34 3.49 8.68 4.26
CA ASN A 34 3.51 7.85 3.05
C ASN A 34 4.09 6.45 3.25
N ASN A 35 4.65 6.18 4.44
CA ASN A 35 5.24 4.89 4.80
C ASN A 35 4.40 4.11 5.83
N VAL A 36 3.11 4.45 6.00
CA VAL A 36 2.24 3.66 6.88
C VAL A 36 2.13 2.23 6.34
N PRO A 37 2.52 1.20 7.12
CA PRO A 37 2.41 -0.20 6.73
C PRO A 37 0.97 -0.54 6.36
N ARG A 38 0.76 -1.21 5.22
CA ARG A 38 -0.57 -1.55 4.72
C ARG A 38 -0.77 -3.04 4.51
N PHE A 39 0.23 -3.72 3.99
CA PHE A 39 0.16 -5.16 3.73
C PHE A 39 1.55 -5.78 3.71
N ILE A 40 1.58 -7.11 3.77
CA ILE A 40 2.78 -7.92 3.64
C ILE A 40 2.82 -8.52 2.23
N LEU A 41 3.98 -8.49 1.60
CA LEU A 41 4.24 -9.01 0.26
C LEU A 41 5.27 -10.14 0.35
N PRO A 42 4.86 -11.41 0.12
CA PRO A 42 5.79 -12.51 -0.06
C PRO A 42 6.56 -12.36 -1.38
N TYR A 43 7.88 -12.26 -1.32
CA TYR A 43 8.73 -12.15 -2.49
C TYR A 43 10.16 -12.59 -2.19
N GLU A 44 10.73 -13.45 -3.06
CA GLU A 44 12.10 -14.00 -2.93
C GLU A 44 12.42 -14.48 -1.51
N ASP A 45 11.62 -15.40 -0.99
CA ASP A 45 11.73 -16.01 0.36
C ASP A 45 11.62 -15.02 1.54
N ASN A 46 11.29 -13.76 1.27
CA ASN A 46 11.11 -12.72 2.27
C ASN A 46 9.66 -12.28 2.37
N LEU A 47 9.28 -11.79 3.53
CA LEU A 47 7.99 -11.15 3.79
C LEU A 47 8.22 -9.65 3.92
N TRP A 48 7.97 -8.91 2.84
CA TRP A 48 8.19 -7.47 2.79
C TRP A 48 6.99 -6.71 3.32
N ILE A 49 7.24 -5.68 4.12
CA ILE A 49 6.21 -4.74 4.55
C ILE A 49 6.10 -3.67 3.47
N VAL A 50 4.87 -3.47 2.98
CA VAL A 50 4.57 -2.51 1.93
C VAL A 50 3.64 -1.44 2.46
N SER A 51 3.96 -0.19 2.13
CA SER A 51 3.18 0.96 2.55
C SER A 51 1.95 1.20 1.66
N SER A 52 1.13 2.18 2.05
CA SER A 52 -0.10 2.55 1.34
C SER A 52 0.09 2.99 -0.11
N ASN A 53 1.27 3.50 -0.46
CA ASN A 53 1.64 3.93 -1.82
C ASN A 53 2.40 2.84 -2.61
N GLY A 54 2.51 1.63 -2.06
CA GLY A 54 3.16 0.48 -2.69
C GLY A 54 4.66 0.43 -2.53
N LYS A 55 5.28 1.31 -1.74
CA LYS A 55 6.71 1.27 -1.45
C LYS A 55 7.01 0.15 -0.45
N ILE A 56 8.02 -0.66 -0.74
CA ILE A 56 8.60 -1.61 0.22
C ILE A 56 9.39 -0.79 1.26
N ILE A 57 9.03 -0.94 2.53
CA ILE A 57 9.58 -0.13 3.62
C ILE A 57 10.47 -0.93 4.57
N ASP A 58 10.18 -2.22 4.77
CA ASP A 58 10.94 -3.07 5.68
C ASP A 58 10.66 -4.57 5.41
N ILE A 59 11.28 -5.46 6.18
CA ILE A 59 11.01 -6.90 6.23
C ILE A 59 10.26 -7.22 7.54
N VAL A 60 9.36 -8.20 7.50
CA VAL A 60 8.69 -8.71 8.70
C VAL A 60 9.72 -9.38 9.61
N ASP A 61 9.92 -8.80 10.79
CA ASP A 61 10.90 -9.19 11.79
C ASP A 61 10.29 -10.00 12.96
N ASN A 62 8.97 -9.91 13.15
CA ASN A 62 8.27 -10.54 14.25
C ASN A 62 6.82 -10.94 13.92
N TYR A 63 6.29 -11.86 14.73
CA TYR A 63 4.93 -12.40 14.56
C TYR A 63 3.83 -11.36 14.79
N LYS A 64 4.05 -10.34 15.62
CA LYS A 64 3.02 -9.33 15.90
C LYS A 64 2.70 -8.53 14.65
N VAL A 65 3.73 -8.09 13.93
CA VAL A 65 3.59 -7.41 12.64
C VAL A 65 2.89 -8.33 11.65
N PHE A 66 3.36 -9.57 11.53
CA PHE A 66 2.77 -10.58 10.66
C PHE A 66 1.25 -10.77 10.89
N SER A 67 0.83 -10.88 12.15
CA SER A 67 -0.58 -11.06 12.51
C SER A 67 -1.47 -9.83 12.33
N SER A 68 -0.88 -8.66 12.08
CA SER A 68 -1.60 -7.37 12.08
C SER A 68 -1.91 -6.83 10.68
N LEU A 69 -1.27 -7.38 9.65
CA LEU A 69 -1.38 -6.94 8.27
C LEU A 69 -1.81 -8.10 7.37
N PRO A 70 -2.66 -7.86 6.37
CA PRO A 70 -3.01 -8.87 5.41
C PRO A 70 -1.81 -9.19 4.49
N VAL A 71 -1.73 -10.44 4.06
CA VAL A 71 -0.74 -10.91 3.10
C VAL A 71 -1.30 -10.74 1.69
N ILE A 72 -0.53 -10.15 0.78
CA ILE A 72 -0.92 -9.91 -0.60
C ILE A 72 0.10 -10.58 -1.51
N VAL A 73 -0.34 -11.58 -2.27
CA VAL A 73 0.48 -12.26 -3.27
C VAL A 73 0.12 -11.69 -4.64
N ILE A 74 1.10 -11.14 -5.34
CA ILE A 74 0.97 -10.59 -6.70
C ILE A 74 1.94 -11.30 -7.65
N PRO A 75 1.70 -11.21 -8.97
CA PRO A 75 2.66 -11.66 -9.96
C PRO A 75 4.04 -10.98 -9.81
N ILE A 76 5.11 -11.75 -10.03
CA ILE A 76 6.50 -11.33 -9.82
C ILE A 76 6.88 -10.14 -10.72
N ASP A 77 6.36 -10.11 -11.93
CA ASP A 77 6.57 -9.06 -12.93
C ASP A 77 5.95 -7.71 -12.56
N GLU A 78 5.10 -7.68 -11.53
CA GLU A 78 4.41 -6.47 -11.05
C GLU A 78 5.14 -5.82 -9.86
N ILE A 79 6.36 -6.28 -9.56
CA ILE A 79 7.26 -5.72 -8.55
C ILE A 79 8.46 -5.06 -9.26
N ASP A 80 8.58 -3.74 -9.14
CA ASP A 80 9.76 -3.00 -9.58
C ASP A 80 10.82 -3.11 -8.48
N TYR A 81 11.67 -4.14 -8.57
CA TYR A 81 12.74 -4.39 -7.60
C TYR A 81 13.70 -3.21 -7.49
N PHE A 82 14.08 -2.60 -8.62
CA PHE A 82 15.02 -1.48 -8.64
C PHE A 82 14.48 -0.26 -7.90
N ARG A 83 13.16 -0.06 -7.92
CA ARG A 83 12.49 1.04 -7.21
C ARG A 83 11.88 0.62 -5.87
N GLY A 84 11.94 -0.66 -5.51
CA GLY A 84 11.27 -1.22 -4.34
C GLY A 84 9.78 -0.89 -4.29
N LYS A 85 9.08 -0.98 -5.43
CA LYS A 85 7.68 -0.54 -5.55
C LYS A 85 6.79 -1.58 -6.22
N VAL A 86 5.59 -1.77 -5.68
CA VAL A 86 4.51 -2.56 -6.27
C VAL A 86 3.76 -1.74 -7.33
N SER A 87 3.38 -2.40 -8.42
CA SER A 87 2.57 -1.85 -9.51
C SER A 87 1.25 -1.22 -9.03
N GLU A 88 0.93 -0.03 -9.57
CA GLU A 88 -0.26 0.73 -9.19
C GLU A 88 -1.58 0.03 -9.51
N LYS A 89 -1.57 -0.90 -10.47
CA LYS A 89 -2.73 -1.73 -10.84
C LYS A 89 -3.31 -2.45 -9.64
N TYR A 90 -2.46 -3.05 -8.80
CA TYR A 90 -2.88 -3.80 -7.61
C TYR A 90 -3.20 -2.88 -6.44
N LEU A 91 -2.49 -1.75 -6.31
CA LEU A 91 -2.76 -0.75 -5.27
C LEU A 91 -4.17 -0.16 -5.40
N LYS A 92 -4.65 0.05 -6.63
CA LYS A 92 -6.02 0.53 -6.89
C LYS A 92 -7.07 -0.44 -6.35
N ASN A 93 -6.88 -1.74 -6.56
CA ASN A 93 -7.80 -2.77 -6.09
C ASN A 93 -7.83 -2.86 -4.55
N LEU A 94 -6.70 -2.57 -3.90
CA LEU A 94 -6.57 -2.61 -2.43
C LEU A 94 -6.97 -1.29 -1.75
N SER A 95 -7.28 -0.25 -2.53
CA SER A 95 -7.51 1.11 -2.03
C SER A 95 -8.65 1.22 -1.01
N PHE A 96 -9.65 0.33 -1.09
CA PHE A 96 -10.88 0.36 -0.29
C PHE A 96 -10.74 -0.11 1.17
N GLY A 97 -9.55 -0.53 1.58
CA GLY A 97 -9.30 -1.09 2.91
C GLY A 97 -9.70 -2.56 2.96
N ILE A 98 -8.74 -3.41 3.29
CA ILE A 98 -8.97 -4.86 3.39
C ILE A 98 -9.68 -5.13 4.73
N PRO A 99 -10.81 -5.85 4.76
CA PRO A 99 -11.47 -6.17 6.01
C PRO A 99 -10.60 -7.05 6.91
N ASN A 100 -10.65 -6.82 8.22
CA ASN A 100 -9.82 -7.52 9.21
C ASN A 100 -10.03 -9.05 9.27
N PHE A 101 -11.10 -9.57 8.66
CA PHE A 101 -11.32 -11.02 8.57
C PHE A 101 -10.63 -11.67 7.36
N VAL A 102 -10.03 -10.87 6.47
CA VAL A 102 -9.25 -11.35 5.33
C VAL A 102 -7.79 -11.39 5.77
N TYR A 103 -7.23 -12.59 5.72
CA TYR A 103 -5.85 -12.87 6.07
C TYR A 103 -4.91 -12.72 4.86
N GLU A 104 -5.30 -13.29 3.72
CA GLU A 104 -4.49 -13.29 2.50
C GLU A 104 -5.34 -13.00 1.26
N ILE A 105 -4.77 -12.30 0.28
CA ILE A 105 -5.32 -12.19 -1.08
C ILE A 105 -4.24 -12.61 -2.07
N ASN A 106 -4.52 -13.65 -2.84
CA ASN A 106 -3.65 -14.16 -3.87
C ASN A 106 -4.20 -13.80 -5.25
N PHE A 107 -3.53 -12.85 -5.91
CA PHE A 107 -3.87 -12.40 -7.26
C PHE A 107 -3.31 -13.30 -8.37
N VAL A 108 -2.42 -14.24 -8.06
CA VAL A 108 -1.88 -15.22 -9.02
C VAL A 108 -2.88 -16.36 -9.22
N GLU A 109 -3.44 -16.87 -8.12
CA GLU A 109 -4.38 -17.99 -8.13
C GLU A 109 -5.85 -17.56 -7.98
N ASN A 110 -6.10 -16.25 -7.85
CA ASN A 110 -7.42 -15.64 -7.71
C ASN A 110 -8.24 -16.18 -6.53
N TYR A 111 -7.66 -16.19 -5.32
CA TYR A 111 -8.38 -16.52 -4.09
C TYR A 111 -8.02 -15.57 -2.95
N MET A 112 -8.85 -15.58 -1.92
CA MET A 112 -8.58 -14.92 -0.64
C MET A 112 -8.77 -15.90 0.51
N VAL A 113 -7.90 -15.83 1.51
CA VAL A 113 -7.97 -16.64 2.74
C VAL A 113 -8.56 -15.78 3.83
N LEU A 114 -9.54 -16.31 4.54
CA LEU A 114 -10.14 -15.64 5.69
C LEU A 114 -9.48 -16.10 6.99
N ASN A 115 -9.67 -15.39 8.10
CA ASN A 115 -9.03 -15.70 9.38
C ASN A 115 -9.41 -17.08 9.96
N ASN A 116 -10.53 -17.66 9.51
CA ASN A 116 -10.92 -19.05 9.83
C ASN A 116 -10.28 -20.08 8.88
N ASN A 117 -9.27 -19.68 8.11
CA ASN A 117 -8.54 -20.49 7.13
C ASN A 117 -9.41 -21.02 5.97
N SER A 118 -10.62 -20.47 5.78
CA SER A 118 -11.41 -20.75 4.58
C SER A 118 -10.84 -20.03 3.37
N LYS A 119 -10.95 -20.63 2.18
CA LYS A 119 -10.53 -20.04 0.91
C LYS A 119 -11.74 -19.63 0.10
N VAL A 120 -11.71 -18.43 -0.46
CA VAL A 120 -12.77 -17.92 -1.33
C VAL A 120 -12.18 -17.53 -2.68
N PHE A 121 -12.54 -18.27 -3.71
CA PHE A 121 -12.11 -18.03 -5.10
C PHE A 121 -12.91 -16.90 -5.74
N PHE A 122 -12.22 -16.18 -6.62
CA PHE A 122 -12.76 -15.08 -7.37
C PHE A 122 -12.38 -15.10 -8.85
N ASN A 123 -13.13 -14.37 -9.67
CA ASN A 123 -12.92 -14.28 -11.12
C ASN A 123 -12.08 -13.04 -11.47
N GLU A 124 -11.46 -13.01 -12.65
CA GLU A 124 -10.58 -11.90 -13.08
C GLU A 124 -11.25 -10.52 -13.13
N ASN A 125 -12.56 -10.45 -13.43
CA ASN A 125 -13.36 -9.20 -13.46
C ASN A 125 -13.85 -8.78 -12.05
N PHE A 126 -13.01 -8.94 -11.03
CA PHE A 126 -13.40 -8.79 -9.64
C PHE A 126 -13.50 -7.33 -9.18
N ASP A 127 -14.63 -6.96 -8.59
CA ASP A 127 -14.75 -5.72 -7.80
C ASP A 127 -14.58 -6.02 -6.30
N PHE A 128 -13.36 -5.84 -5.79
CA PHE A 128 -13.03 -6.09 -4.38
C PHE A 128 -13.95 -5.38 -3.41
N LYS A 129 -14.44 -4.18 -3.75
CA LYS A 129 -15.33 -3.42 -2.86
C LYS A 129 -16.64 -4.16 -2.65
N VAL A 130 -17.28 -4.60 -3.74
CA VAL A 130 -18.56 -5.32 -3.68
C VAL A 130 -18.41 -6.65 -2.94
N TYR A 131 -17.31 -7.36 -3.17
CA TYR A 131 -17.07 -8.65 -2.55
C TYR A 131 -16.76 -8.57 -1.06
N PHE A 132 -15.97 -7.59 -0.64
CA PHE A 132 -15.74 -7.34 0.77
C PHE A 132 -17.03 -7.01 1.51
N GLU A 133 -17.92 -6.23 0.92
CA GLU A 133 -19.25 -5.96 1.50
C GLU A 133 -20.10 -7.24 1.60
N LYS A 134 -20.11 -8.08 0.56
CA LYS A 134 -20.82 -9.37 0.60
C LYS A 134 -20.23 -10.30 1.68
N LEU A 135 -18.91 -10.42 1.73
CA LEU A 135 -18.21 -11.26 2.71
C LEU A 135 -18.43 -10.76 4.14
N LYS A 136 -18.44 -9.45 4.40
CA LYS A 136 -18.78 -8.89 5.72
C LYS A 136 -20.11 -9.43 6.25
N ILE A 137 -21.10 -9.62 5.38
CA ILE A 137 -22.43 -10.11 5.75
C ILE A 137 -22.40 -11.61 6.07
N VAL A 138 -21.73 -12.40 5.22
CA VAL A 138 -21.79 -13.87 5.29
C VAL A 138 -20.68 -14.52 6.10
N TYR A 139 -19.60 -13.79 6.44
CA TYR A 139 -18.39 -14.33 7.07
C TYR A 139 -18.68 -15.17 8.32
N LYS A 140 -19.60 -14.72 9.18
CA LYS A 140 -19.99 -15.45 10.41
C LYS A 140 -20.62 -16.82 10.16
N TYR A 141 -21.01 -17.12 8.93
CA TYR A 141 -21.61 -18.40 8.52
C TYR A 141 -20.65 -19.26 7.68
N ILE A 142 -19.44 -18.77 7.40
CA ILE A 142 -18.43 -19.50 6.65
C ILE A 142 -17.78 -20.53 7.58
N GLU A 143 -17.78 -21.79 7.16
CA GLU A 143 -17.18 -22.88 7.90
C GLU A 143 -15.64 -22.80 7.83
N PRO A 144 -14.92 -23.07 8.93
CA PRO A 144 -13.46 -23.03 8.94
C PRO A 144 -12.83 -24.08 8.01
N ASN A 145 -11.70 -23.74 7.39
CA ASN A 145 -10.94 -24.61 6.48
C ASN A 145 -11.67 -25.07 5.20
N GLU A 146 -12.81 -24.47 4.89
CA GLU A 146 -13.61 -24.83 3.72
C GLU A 146 -13.31 -23.94 2.51
N VAL A 147 -13.66 -24.44 1.33
CA VAL A 147 -13.44 -23.74 0.06
C VAL A 147 -14.76 -23.21 -0.48
N TYR A 148 -14.75 -21.97 -0.97
CA TYR A 148 -15.90 -21.29 -1.51
C TYR A 148 -15.57 -20.58 -2.82
N TYR A 149 -16.60 -20.26 -3.59
CA TYR A 149 -16.52 -19.39 -4.75
C TYR A 149 -17.81 -18.58 -4.87
N PHE A 150 -17.75 -17.47 -5.59
CA PHE A 150 -18.96 -16.71 -5.90
C PHE A 150 -19.55 -17.11 -7.24
N SER A 151 -20.85 -17.32 -7.27
CA SER A 151 -21.61 -17.62 -8.48
C SER A 151 -23.00 -17.00 -8.39
N ASN A 152 -23.38 -16.22 -9.41
CA ASN A 152 -24.66 -15.50 -9.47
C ASN A 152 -25.00 -14.75 -8.16
N ASP A 153 -24.04 -13.95 -7.69
CA ASP A 153 -24.12 -13.18 -6.44
C ASP A 153 -24.21 -13.98 -5.13
N ARG A 154 -24.07 -15.32 -5.18
CA ARG A 154 -24.10 -16.19 -4.02
C ARG A 154 -22.71 -16.74 -3.71
N LEU A 155 -22.39 -16.84 -2.43
CA LEU A 155 -21.23 -17.61 -1.97
C LEU A 155 -21.63 -19.09 -1.93
N ILE A 156 -20.91 -19.93 -2.67
CA ILE A 156 -21.17 -21.36 -2.78
C ILE A 156 -19.98 -22.11 -2.20
N LYS A 157 -20.24 -23.09 -1.32
CA LYS A 157 -19.23 -24.03 -0.81
C LYS A 157 -18.85 -25.00 -1.94
N ALA A 158 -17.56 -25.08 -2.26
CA ALA A 158 -17.02 -26.12 -3.13
C ALA A 158 -17.12 -27.47 -2.40
N ARG A 159 -17.55 -28.50 -3.11
CA ARG A 159 -17.67 -29.86 -2.56
C ARG A 159 -16.35 -30.61 -2.59
#